data_AF-A0A359BBI7-F1
#
_entry.id   AF-A0A359BBI7-F1
#
_cell.length_a   1.000
_cell.length_b   1.000
_cell.length_c   1.000
_cell.angle_alpha   90.00
_cell.angle_beta   90.00
_cell.angle_gamma   90.00
#
_symmetry.space_group_name_H-M   'P 1'
#
loop_
_entity.id
_entity.type
_entity.pdbx_description
1 polymer ?
#
loop_
_entity_poly.entity_id
_entity_poly.type
_entity_poly.pdbx_seq_one_letter_code
_entity_poly.pdbx_strand_id
1 'polypeptide(L)'
;MALFSYNPKGLIKADIELSLAEADFINAREKLEIYENFPYVNQEIEELFIFYKDKIKKEESELLKSIKKNINGLEKKNTPSLDEKREIIYAYLLSLSNEKSLSSFDLSFCLSLIESNRELALRKYALLILAYFKIDKKINFENKVYEIKNLTIPTLDKNYLNIKNKLASIADLSLSSICSSLLDSISYSLFPESIVKIENFYDSLLCLGKKYLGLELNEKEKEMADDLDIIVKNSPSI
;
A
#
# COMPACT_ATOMS: atom_id res chain seq x y z
N MET A 1 -24.28 -11.89 14.79
CA MET A 1 -24.15 -12.84 15.93
C MET A 1 -24.95 -14.14 15.78
N ALA A 2 -26.20 -14.13 15.29
CA ALA A 2 -27.04 -15.35 15.19
C ALA A 2 -26.48 -16.43 14.24
N LEU A 3 -26.00 -16.08 13.03
CA LEU A 3 -25.36 -17.03 12.10
C LEU A 3 -24.03 -17.59 12.65
N PHE A 4 -23.26 -16.74 13.33
CA PHE A 4 -21.96 -17.08 13.91
C PHE A 4 -22.08 -18.13 15.03
N SER A 5 -23.18 -18.07 15.79
CA SER A 5 -23.47 -19.04 16.86
C SER A 5 -24.04 -20.37 16.35
N TYR A 6 -24.59 -20.38 15.12
CA TYR A 6 -25.24 -21.54 14.53
C TYR A 6 -24.26 -22.43 13.73
N ASN A 7 -23.37 -21.83 12.94
CA ASN A 7 -22.36 -22.56 12.18
C ASN A 7 -21.07 -21.74 11.98
N PRO A 8 -20.26 -21.56 13.03
CA PRO A 8 -19.03 -20.75 12.96
C PRO A 8 -18.05 -21.31 11.94
N LYS A 9 -17.90 -22.65 11.88
CA LYS A 9 -17.00 -23.33 10.93
C LYS A 9 -17.34 -23.01 9.48
N GLY A 10 -18.62 -23.12 9.11
CA GLY A 10 -19.08 -22.84 7.75
C GLY A 10 -18.89 -21.37 7.35
N LEU A 11 -19.11 -20.45 8.30
CA LEU A 11 -18.96 -19.03 8.07
C LEU A 11 -17.49 -18.60 7.92
N ILE A 12 -16.64 -19.02 8.86
CA ILE A 12 -15.18 -18.77 8.80
C ILE A 12 -14.62 -19.29 7.48
N LYS A 13 -14.98 -20.53 7.12
CA LYS A 13 -14.59 -21.13 5.84
C LYS A 13 -15.04 -20.29 4.66
N ALA A 14 -16.32 -19.98 4.54
CA ALA A 14 -16.83 -19.23 3.39
C ALA A 14 -16.13 -17.87 3.24
N ASP A 15 -15.94 -17.16 4.35
CA ASP A 15 -15.40 -15.81 4.33
C ASP A 15 -13.89 -15.75 4.00
N ILE A 16 -13.11 -16.70 4.52
CA ILE A 16 -11.68 -16.81 4.17
C ILE A 16 -11.50 -17.32 2.74
N GLU A 17 -12.28 -18.32 2.31
CA GLU A 17 -12.20 -18.87 0.94
C GLU A 17 -12.57 -17.83 -0.12
N LEU A 18 -13.49 -16.91 0.17
CA LEU A 18 -13.78 -15.78 -0.71
C LEU A 18 -12.56 -14.87 -0.89
N SER A 19 -11.92 -14.46 0.20
CA SER A 19 -10.69 -13.64 0.12
C SER A 19 -9.54 -14.38 -0.57
N LEU A 20 -9.42 -15.69 -0.37
CA LEU A 20 -8.44 -16.52 -1.09
C LEU A 20 -8.73 -16.61 -2.59
N ALA A 21 -10.00 -16.76 -2.98
CA ALA A 21 -10.40 -16.78 -4.39
C ALA A 21 -10.11 -15.45 -5.11
N GLU A 22 -10.15 -14.34 -4.36
CA GLU A 22 -9.79 -13.00 -4.83
C GLU A 22 -8.28 -12.70 -4.75
N ALA A 23 -7.47 -13.65 -4.26
CA ALA A 23 -6.04 -13.48 -3.97
C ALA A 23 -5.73 -12.33 -2.98
N ASP A 24 -6.69 -11.95 -2.14
CA ASP A 24 -6.55 -10.93 -1.11
C ASP A 24 -6.07 -11.56 0.22
N PHE A 25 -4.78 -11.92 0.25
CA PHE A 25 -4.18 -12.61 1.40
C PHE A 25 -4.08 -11.74 2.66
N ILE A 26 -4.05 -10.41 2.52
CA ILE A 26 -4.03 -9.49 3.66
C ILE A 26 -5.36 -9.55 4.38
N ASN A 27 -6.45 -9.32 3.65
CA ASN A 27 -7.80 -9.42 4.18
C ASN A 27 -8.12 -10.83 4.71
N ALA A 28 -7.64 -11.89 4.03
CA ALA A 28 -7.77 -13.26 4.54
C ALA A 28 -7.11 -13.45 5.91
N ARG A 29 -5.94 -12.85 6.15
CA ARG A 29 -5.25 -12.87 7.46
C ARG A 29 -5.97 -12.04 8.50
N GLU A 30 -6.41 -10.83 8.15
CA GLU A 30 -7.14 -9.93 9.06
C GLU A 30 -8.47 -10.56 9.51
N LYS A 31 -9.24 -11.14 8.57
CA LYS A 31 -10.46 -11.90 8.90
C LYS A 31 -10.17 -13.07 9.83
N LEU A 32 -9.11 -13.83 9.55
CA LEU A 32 -8.72 -14.95 10.38
C LEU A 32 -8.34 -14.50 11.80
N GLU A 33 -7.60 -13.39 11.94
CA GLU A 33 -7.25 -12.80 13.24
C GLU A 33 -8.49 -12.29 13.99
N ILE A 34 -9.43 -11.63 13.30
CA ILE A 34 -10.72 -11.23 13.87
C ILE A 34 -11.43 -12.46 14.43
N TYR A 35 -11.49 -13.55 13.67
CA TYR A 35 -12.13 -14.78 14.12
C TYR A 35 -11.40 -15.41 15.29
N GLU A 36 -10.07 -15.50 15.29
CA GLU A 36 -9.29 -16.08 16.40
C GLU A 36 -9.50 -15.37 17.74
N ASN A 37 -9.82 -14.07 17.72
CA ASN A 37 -10.06 -13.29 18.93
C ASN A 37 -11.43 -13.57 19.60
N PHE A 38 -12.30 -14.39 19.00
CA PHE A 38 -13.54 -14.82 19.65
C PHE A 38 -13.30 -16.03 20.57
N PRO A 39 -13.97 -16.10 21.74
CA PRO A 39 -13.83 -17.21 22.66
C PRO A 39 -14.58 -18.45 22.15
N TYR A 40 -13.86 -19.40 21.55
CA TYR A 40 -14.39 -20.71 21.16
C TYR A 40 -14.07 -21.78 22.22
N VAL A 41 -14.92 -22.81 22.29
CA VAL A 41 -14.71 -24.00 23.14
C VAL A 41 -14.61 -25.27 22.27
N ASN A 42 -14.36 -25.12 20.96
CA ASN A 42 -14.46 -26.20 19.98
C ASN A 42 -13.12 -26.44 19.27
N GLN A 43 -12.53 -27.62 19.49
CA GLN A 43 -11.28 -28.07 18.85
C GLN A 43 -11.36 -28.04 17.32
N GLU A 44 -12.51 -28.31 16.71
CA GLU A 44 -12.66 -28.26 15.25
C GLU A 44 -12.43 -26.85 14.69
N ILE A 45 -12.71 -25.80 15.47
CA ILE A 45 -12.49 -24.41 15.06
C ILE A 45 -11.00 -24.07 15.19
N GLU A 46 -10.34 -24.55 16.24
CA GLU A 46 -8.89 -24.37 16.42
C GLU A 46 -8.09 -25.04 15.29
N GLU A 47 -8.46 -26.27 14.91
CA GLU A 47 -7.87 -26.99 13.77
C GLU A 47 -8.14 -26.27 12.44
N LEU A 48 -9.32 -25.65 12.29
CA LEU A 48 -9.66 -24.85 11.12
C LEU A 48 -8.75 -23.62 10.99
N PHE A 49 -8.43 -22.96 12.10
CA PHE A 49 -7.52 -21.82 12.10
C PHE A 49 -6.09 -22.20 11.72
N ILE A 50 -5.58 -23.31 12.27
CA ILE A 50 -4.27 -23.85 11.87
C ILE A 50 -4.26 -24.15 10.37
N PHE A 51 -5.29 -24.84 9.88
CA PHE A 51 -5.44 -25.14 8.46
C PHE A 51 -5.41 -23.88 7.58
N TYR A 52 -6.18 -22.85 7.92
CA TYR A 52 -6.21 -21.62 7.11
C TYR A 52 -4.93 -20.80 7.20
N LYS A 53 -4.25 -20.76 8.35
CA LYS A 53 -2.91 -20.16 8.48
C LYS A 53 -1.92 -20.79 7.49
N ASP A 54 -1.93 -22.12 7.40
CA ASP A 54 -1.03 -22.84 6.48
C ASP A 54 -1.48 -22.71 5.02
N LYS A 55 -2.79 -22.78 4.76
CA LYS A 55 -3.36 -22.63 3.42
C LYS A 55 -3.06 -21.26 2.82
N ILE A 56 -3.30 -20.17 3.56
CA ILE A 56 -2.99 -18.80 3.12
C ILE A 56 -1.52 -18.69 2.74
N LYS A 57 -0.60 -19.14 3.61
CA LYS A 57 0.85 -19.10 3.34
C LYS A 57 1.22 -19.91 2.09
N LYS A 58 0.63 -21.09 1.93
CA LYS A 58 0.90 -21.97 0.79
C LYS A 58 0.42 -21.34 -0.51
N GLU A 59 -0.83 -20.89 -0.57
CA GLU A 59 -1.41 -20.29 -1.77
C GLU A 59 -0.73 -18.98 -2.14
N GLU A 60 -0.40 -18.13 -1.16
CA GLU A 60 0.43 -16.94 -1.39
C GLU A 60 1.78 -17.34 -1.97
N SER A 61 2.49 -18.29 -1.36
CA SER A 61 3.78 -18.77 -1.88
C SER A 61 3.70 -19.35 -3.30
N GLU A 62 2.65 -20.12 -3.61
CA GLU A 62 2.42 -20.70 -4.93
C GLU A 62 2.08 -19.64 -5.97
N LEU A 63 1.24 -18.67 -5.63
CA LEU A 63 0.97 -17.52 -6.48
C LEU A 63 2.26 -16.75 -6.76
N LEU A 64 3.07 -16.49 -5.73
CA LEU A 64 4.36 -15.81 -5.89
C LEU A 64 5.32 -16.59 -6.77
N LYS A 65 5.41 -17.91 -6.62
CA LYS A 65 6.22 -18.76 -7.51
C LYS A 65 5.71 -18.71 -8.95
N SER A 66 4.39 -18.73 -9.15
CA SER A 66 3.77 -18.61 -10.47
C SER A 66 4.07 -17.26 -11.11
N ILE A 67 3.92 -16.17 -10.35
CA ILE A 67 4.25 -14.81 -10.77
C ILE A 67 5.75 -14.70 -11.13
N LYS A 68 6.66 -15.16 -10.26
CA LYS A 68 8.10 -15.20 -10.53
C LYS A 68 8.42 -15.97 -11.82
N LYS A 69 7.79 -17.13 -12.02
CA LYS A 69 7.95 -17.94 -13.24
C LYS A 69 7.43 -17.22 -14.48
N ASN A 70 6.30 -16.52 -14.38
CA ASN A 70 5.73 -15.75 -15.48
C ASN A 70 6.63 -14.56 -15.83
N ILE A 71 7.14 -13.83 -14.84
CA ILE A 71 8.11 -12.74 -15.04
C ILE A 71 9.38 -13.28 -15.74
N ASN A 72 9.94 -14.39 -15.27
CA ASN A 72 11.11 -15.03 -15.88
C ASN A 72 10.85 -15.60 -17.29
N GLY A 73 9.61 -16.02 -17.58
CA GLY A 73 9.19 -16.47 -18.90
C GLY A 73 9.02 -15.34 -19.92
N LEU A 74 8.74 -14.13 -19.45
CA LEU A 74 8.52 -12.95 -20.28
C LEU A 74 9.80 -12.34 -20.86
N GLU A 75 10.94 -12.53 -20.21
CA GLU A 75 12.23 -12.17 -20.79
C GLU A 75 12.60 -13.02 -22.01
N LYS A 76 11.96 -14.19 -22.21
CA LYS A 76 12.34 -15.16 -23.23
C LYS A 76 11.41 -15.25 -24.45
N LYS A 77 10.27 -14.57 -24.46
CA LYS A 77 9.34 -14.60 -25.62
C LYS A 77 8.75 -13.22 -25.89
N ASN A 78 8.88 -12.78 -27.15
CA ASN A 78 8.27 -11.60 -27.79
C ASN A 78 7.17 -10.94 -26.94
N THR A 79 7.50 -9.73 -26.49
CA THR A 79 6.69 -8.76 -25.75
C THR A 79 5.18 -8.88 -25.99
N PRO A 80 4.42 -9.46 -25.03
CA PRO A 80 2.97 -9.33 -25.01
C PRO A 80 2.61 -7.93 -24.48
N SER A 81 1.50 -7.36 -24.95
CA SER A 81 1.06 -6.00 -24.62
C SER A 81 1.04 -5.77 -23.09
N LEU A 82 1.59 -4.63 -22.68
CA LEU A 82 2.10 -4.35 -21.33
C LEU A 82 1.03 -3.95 -20.30
N ASP A 83 -0.24 -3.90 -20.67
CA ASP A 83 -1.34 -3.57 -19.75
C ASP A 83 -1.83 -4.78 -18.94
N GLU A 84 -1.86 -6.00 -19.52
CA GLU A 84 -2.34 -7.22 -18.84
C GLU A 84 -1.44 -7.72 -17.69
N LYS A 85 -0.35 -7.01 -17.36
CA LYS A 85 0.64 -7.46 -16.37
C LYS A 85 0.94 -6.46 -15.25
N ARG A 86 0.33 -5.28 -15.27
CA ARG A 86 0.57 -4.28 -14.22
C ARG A 86 0.13 -4.82 -12.86
N GLU A 87 -1.06 -5.38 -12.79
CA GLU A 87 -1.60 -6.02 -11.58
C GLU A 87 -0.68 -7.13 -11.06
N ILE A 88 -0.13 -7.96 -11.96
CA ILE A 88 0.82 -9.02 -11.60
C ILE A 88 2.10 -8.44 -11.00
N ILE A 89 2.61 -7.35 -11.57
CA ILE A 89 3.81 -6.67 -11.04
C ILE A 89 3.49 -5.99 -9.71
N TYR A 90 2.33 -5.35 -9.57
CA TYR A 90 1.88 -4.77 -8.31
C TYR A 90 1.73 -5.82 -7.21
N ALA A 91 1.03 -6.92 -7.48
CA ALA A 91 0.88 -8.05 -6.56
C ALA A 91 2.25 -8.62 -6.16
N TYR A 92 3.17 -8.70 -7.12
CA TYR A 92 4.54 -9.12 -6.83
C TYR A 92 5.26 -8.14 -5.89
N LEU A 93 5.25 -6.85 -6.20
CA LEU A 93 5.89 -5.83 -5.38
C LEU A 93 5.28 -5.78 -3.97
N LEU A 94 3.95 -5.87 -3.86
CA LEU A 94 3.24 -5.96 -2.57
C LEU A 94 3.74 -7.13 -1.73
N SER A 95 3.93 -8.30 -2.35
CA SER A 95 4.43 -9.47 -1.62
C SER A 95 5.82 -9.30 -1.03
N LEU A 96 6.69 -8.53 -1.69
CA LEU A 96 8.05 -8.28 -1.20
C LEU A 96 8.04 -7.49 0.10
N SER A 97 7.00 -6.68 0.37
CA SER A 97 6.88 -5.95 1.64
C SER A 97 6.72 -6.85 2.86
N ASN A 98 6.25 -8.09 2.67
CA ASN A 98 6.08 -9.09 3.72
C ASN A 98 7.34 -9.94 3.97
N GLU A 99 8.36 -9.81 3.13
CA GLU A 99 9.60 -10.58 3.25
C GLU A 99 10.54 -9.97 4.30
N LYS A 100 11.34 -10.81 4.97
CA LYS A 100 12.34 -10.33 5.94
C LYS A 100 13.57 -9.71 5.29
N SER A 101 13.86 -10.11 4.05
CA SER A 101 15.04 -9.68 3.31
C SER A 101 14.79 -9.78 1.82
N LEU A 102 15.38 -8.88 1.06
CA LEU A 102 15.29 -8.86 -0.40
C LEU A 102 16.32 -9.82 -1.03
N SER A 103 15.90 -10.76 -1.87
CA SER A 103 16.84 -11.62 -2.60
C SER A 103 17.59 -10.84 -3.68
N SER A 104 18.69 -11.41 -4.20
CA SER A 104 19.45 -10.80 -5.31
C SER A 104 18.60 -10.61 -6.58
N PHE A 105 17.68 -11.54 -6.83
CA PHE A 105 16.72 -11.42 -7.93
C PHE A 105 15.74 -10.27 -7.70
N ASP A 106 15.13 -10.20 -6.51
CA ASP A 106 14.14 -9.16 -6.17
C ASP A 106 14.75 -7.76 -6.23
N LEU A 107 15.99 -7.62 -5.75
CA LEU A 107 16.80 -6.41 -5.89
C LEU A 107 16.99 -6.03 -7.36
N SER A 108 17.44 -6.97 -8.20
CA SER A 108 17.69 -6.73 -9.62
C SER A 108 16.41 -6.34 -10.37
N PHE A 109 15.29 -6.97 -10.02
CA PHE A 109 13.98 -6.67 -10.58
C PHE A 109 13.49 -5.27 -10.21
N CYS A 110 13.58 -4.87 -8.94
CA CYS A 110 13.18 -3.53 -8.52
C CYS A 110 14.03 -2.44 -9.19
N LEU A 111 15.35 -2.68 -9.32
CA LEU A 111 16.26 -1.75 -10.01
C LEU A 111 15.93 -1.63 -11.50
N SER A 112 15.65 -2.73 -12.19
CA SER A 112 15.29 -2.69 -13.61
C SER A 112 13.97 -1.97 -13.85
N LEU A 113 13.01 -2.06 -12.92
CA LEU A 113 11.79 -1.26 -12.97
C LEU A 113 12.10 0.23 -12.88
N ILE A 114 12.90 0.65 -11.90
CA ILE A 114 13.25 2.06 -11.67
C ILE A 114 13.93 2.70 -12.90
N GLU A 115 14.85 1.97 -13.53
CA GLU A 115 15.62 2.42 -14.69
C GLU A 115 14.83 2.38 -16.00
N SER A 116 13.66 1.74 -16.02
CA SER A 116 12.82 1.62 -17.21
C SER A 116 11.96 2.87 -17.48
N ASN A 117 11.48 3.01 -18.72
CA ASN A 117 10.48 4.02 -19.12
C ASN A 117 9.04 3.62 -18.73
N ARG A 118 8.87 2.79 -17.70
CA ARG A 118 7.54 2.37 -17.21
C ARG A 118 6.84 3.51 -16.47
N GLU A 119 5.57 3.27 -16.18
CA GLU A 119 4.73 4.17 -15.39
C GLU A 119 5.39 4.58 -14.08
N LEU A 120 5.27 5.85 -13.75
CA LEU A 120 5.88 6.44 -12.56
C LEU A 120 5.43 5.75 -11.26
N ALA A 121 4.16 5.35 -11.17
CA ALA A 121 3.60 4.64 -10.03
C ALA A 121 4.37 3.34 -9.71
N LEU A 122 4.53 2.47 -10.71
CA LEU A 122 5.28 1.21 -10.58
C LEU A 122 6.74 1.46 -10.16
N ARG A 123 7.37 2.49 -10.74
CA ARG A 123 8.74 2.86 -10.41
C ARG A 123 8.87 3.37 -8.97
N LYS A 124 7.89 4.15 -8.49
CA LYS A 124 7.79 4.59 -7.09
C LYS A 124 7.60 3.42 -6.13
N TYR A 125 6.73 2.46 -6.45
CA TYR A 125 6.55 1.25 -5.63
C TYR A 125 7.84 0.43 -5.51
N ALA A 126 8.54 0.20 -6.63
CA ALA A 126 9.83 -0.48 -6.60
C ALA A 126 10.84 0.28 -5.72
N LEU A 127 10.88 1.61 -5.82
CA LEU A 127 11.74 2.44 -4.97
C LEU A 127 11.36 2.38 -3.49
N LEU A 128 10.07 2.37 -3.15
CA LEU A 128 9.59 2.22 -1.77
C LEU A 128 10.04 0.91 -1.15
N ILE A 129 9.98 -0.19 -1.90
CA ILE A 129 10.47 -1.50 -1.43
C ILE A 129 11.97 -1.43 -1.16
N LEU A 130 12.77 -0.89 -2.07
CA LEU A 130 14.21 -0.75 -1.84
C LEU A 130 14.53 0.16 -0.64
N ALA A 131 13.75 1.23 -0.43
CA ALA A 131 13.89 2.13 0.71
C ALA A 131 13.48 1.46 2.04
N TYR A 132 12.42 0.65 2.03
CA TYR A 132 11.97 -0.15 3.18
C TYR A 132 13.07 -1.11 3.65
N PHE A 133 13.72 -1.82 2.70
CA PHE A 133 14.85 -2.70 2.99
C PHE A 133 16.20 -1.99 3.19
N LYS A 134 16.23 -0.65 3.16
CA LYS A 134 17.43 0.17 3.38
C LYS A 134 18.62 -0.24 2.51
N ILE A 135 18.36 -0.53 1.25
CA ILE A 135 19.40 -0.96 0.30
C ILE A 135 20.48 0.12 0.13
N ASP A 136 21.75 -0.26 0.27
CA ASP A 136 22.89 0.66 0.11
C ASP A 136 23.28 0.82 -1.37
N LYS A 137 22.48 1.58 -2.12
CA LYS A 137 22.75 1.89 -3.53
C LYS A 137 22.32 3.31 -3.89
N LYS A 138 23.03 3.93 -4.84
CA LYS A 138 22.65 5.18 -5.48
C LYS A 138 21.84 4.91 -6.75
N ILE A 139 20.77 5.67 -6.95
CA ILE A 139 19.94 5.58 -8.15
C ILE A 139 19.62 6.97 -8.68
N ASN A 140 19.35 7.06 -9.98
CA ASN A 140 18.73 8.22 -10.59
C ASN A 140 17.22 7.98 -10.68
N PHE A 141 16.43 8.85 -10.06
CA PHE A 141 14.97 8.82 -10.10
C PHE A 141 14.47 10.23 -10.44
N GLU A 142 13.69 10.35 -11.52
CA GLU A 142 13.16 11.65 -11.99
C GLU A 142 14.24 12.75 -12.09
N ASN A 143 15.38 12.42 -12.70
CA ASN A 143 16.53 13.32 -12.91
C ASN A 143 17.24 13.79 -11.63
N LYS A 144 16.99 13.14 -10.49
CA LYS A 144 17.68 13.40 -9.22
C LYS A 144 18.34 12.12 -8.73
N VAL A 145 19.53 12.27 -8.14
CA VAL A 145 20.26 11.15 -7.56
C VAL A 145 19.89 10.99 -6.10
N TYR A 146 19.48 9.79 -5.72
CA TYR A 146 19.12 9.44 -4.34
C TYR A 146 20.00 8.32 -3.82
N GLU A 147 20.37 8.41 -2.54
CA GLU A 147 20.91 7.29 -1.76
C GLU A 147 19.75 6.55 -1.12
N ILE A 148 19.45 5.33 -1.58
CA ILE A 148 18.23 4.60 -1.19
C ILE A 148 18.14 4.41 0.34
N LYS A 149 19.25 4.04 1.00
CA LYS A 149 19.30 3.87 2.46
C LYS A 149 18.86 5.11 3.25
N ASN A 150 19.02 6.30 2.69
CA ASN A 150 18.65 7.57 3.33
C ASN A 150 17.18 7.94 3.07
N LEU A 151 16.52 7.29 2.11
CA LEU A 151 15.10 7.50 1.87
C LEU A 151 14.30 6.93 3.05
N THR A 152 13.30 7.69 3.47
CA THR A 152 12.33 7.26 4.48
C THR A 152 11.00 7.06 3.78
N ILE A 153 10.40 5.89 3.95
CA ILE A 153 9.06 5.65 3.39
C ILE A 153 8.07 6.62 4.07
N PRO A 154 7.07 7.14 3.34
CA PRO A 154 6.24 8.24 3.82
C PRO A 154 5.62 8.01 5.20
N THR A 155 5.08 6.82 5.45
CA THR A 155 4.40 6.46 6.71
C THR A 155 5.34 6.38 7.92
N LEU A 156 6.65 6.29 7.70
CA LEU A 156 7.67 6.30 8.75
C LEU A 156 8.34 7.67 8.90
N ASP A 157 8.01 8.66 8.06
CA ASP A 157 8.56 10.00 8.16
C ASP A 157 7.99 10.72 9.40
N LYS A 158 8.87 11.34 10.19
CA LYS A 158 8.47 12.03 11.42
C LYS A 158 7.47 13.17 11.18
N ASN A 159 7.58 13.87 10.05
CA ASN A 159 6.69 14.98 9.73
C ASN A 159 5.32 14.47 9.31
N TYR A 160 5.28 13.37 8.54
CA TYR A 160 4.04 12.67 8.24
C TYR A 160 3.33 12.25 9.54
N LEU A 161 4.04 11.58 10.46
CA LEU A 161 3.48 11.12 11.73
C LEU A 161 2.99 12.29 12.60
N ASN A 162 3.76 13.39 12.65
CA ASN A 162 3.35 14.59 13.37
C ASN A 162 2.04 15.18 12.81
N ILE A 163 1.90 15.23 11.48
CA ILE A 163 0.68 15.72 10.84
C ILE A 163 -0.48 14.75 11.08
N LYS A 164 -0.28 13.44 10.92
CA LYS A 164 -1.30 12.41 11.18
C LYS A 164 -1.86 12.52 12.61
N ASN A 165 -0.98 12.71 13.60
CA ASN A 165 -1.39 12.90 15.00
C ASN A 165 -2.20 14.19 15.23
N LYS A 166 -1.82 15.29 14.56
CA LYS A 166 -2.60 16.54 14.59
C LYS A 166 -3.99 16.36 13.98
N LEU A 167 -4.08 15.65 12.85
CA LEU A 167 -5.36 15.37 12.19
C LEU A 167 -6.29 14.52 13.06
N ALA A 168 -5.74 13.53 13.78
CA ALA A 168 -6.49 12.69 14.71
C ALA A 168 -7.08 13.48 15.90
N SER A 169 -6.55 14.68 16.18
CA SER A 169 -7.02 15.55 17.26
C SER A 169 -8.15 16.51 16.83
N ILE A 170 -8.55 16.49 15.56
CA ILE A 170 -9.64 17.32 15.03
C ILE A 170 -10.98 16.75 15.49
N ALA A 171 -11.84 17.62 16.05
CA ALA A 171 -13.15 17.22 16.57
C ALA A 171 -14.12 16.75 15.46
N ASP A 172 -14.04 17.35 14.27
CA ASP A 172 -14.80 16.92 13.10
C ASP A 172 -14.19 15.63 12.52
N LEU A 173 -14.85 14.50 12.78
CA LEU A 173 -14.42 13.17 12.33
C LEU A 173 -14.38 13.05 10.81
N SER A 174 -15.32 13.70 10.10
CA SER A 174 -15.38 13.66 8.64
C SER A 174 -14.19 14.39 8.03
N LEU A 175 -13.88 15.58 8.57
CA LEU A 175 -12.72 16.36 8.15
C LEU A 175 -11.41 15.65 8.50
N SER A 176 -11.31 15.11 9.72
CA SER A 176 -10.15 14.33 10.17
C SER A 176 -9.86 13.15 9.24
N SER A 177 -10.92 12.40 8.87
CA SER A 177 -10.83 11.24 7.99
C SER A 177 -10.39 11.62 6.57
N ILE A 178 -11.05 12.61 5.95
CA ILE A 178 -10.69 13.04 4.59
C ILE A 178 -9.28 13.61 4.53
N CYS A 179 -8.89 14.48 5.47
CA CYS A 179 -7.53 15.00 5.52
C CYS A 179 -6.51 13.89 5.74
N SER A 180 -6.85 12.85 6.52
CA SER A 180 -5.97 11.70 6.74
C SER A 180 -5.75 10.89 5.47
N SER A 181 -6.81 10.66 4.68
CA SER A 181 -6.70 9.98 3.38
C SER A 181 -5.94 10.81 2.33
N LEU A 182 -6.19 12.13 2.30
CA LEU A 182 -5.46 13.05 1.44
C LEU A 182 -3.97 13.10 1.79
N LEU A 183 -3.63 13.11 3.09
CA LEU A 183 -2.24 13.04 3.56
C LEU A 183 -1.55 11.79 3.01
N ASP A 184 -2.20 10.63 3.08
CA ASP A 184 -1.64 9.34 2.63
C ASP A 184 -1.34 9.39 1.12
N SER A 185 -2.31 9.85 0.33
CA SER A 185 -2.17 10.00 -1.12
C SER A 185 -1.07 10.98 -1.51
N ILE A 186 -1.07 12.19 -0.93
CA ILE A 186 -0.09 13.24 -1.27
C ILE A 186 1.32 12.81 -0.85
N SER A 187 1.47 12.23 0.34
CA SER A 187 2.79 11.80 0.83
C SER A 187 3.37 10.68 -0.03
N TYR A 188 2.53 9.77 -0.53
CA TYR A 188 2.92 8.76 -1.51
C TYR A 188 3.36 9.39 -2.84
N SER A 189 2.59 10.36 -3.34
CA SER A 189 2.87 11.04 -4.61
C SER A 189 4.11 11.90 -4.58
N LEU A 190 4.48 12.46 -3.43
CA LEU A 190 5.70 13.25 -3.30
C LEU A 190 6.95 12.40 -3.16
N PHE A 191 6.84 11.15 -2.70
CA PHE A 191 7.99 10.25 -2.58
C PHE A 191 8.76 10.12 -3.92
N PRO A 192 10.10 10.18 -3.93
CA PRO A 192 11.05 10.18 -2.80
C PRO A 192 11.30 11.52 -2.09
N GLU A 193 10.56 12.58 -2.43
CA GLU A 193 10.63 13.85 -1.73
C GLU A 193 9.79 13.88 -0.45
N SER A 194 10.07 14.85 0.43
CA SER A 194 9.36 15.03 1.71
C SER A 194 8.29 16.11 1.60
N ILE A 195 7.17 15.89 2.31
CA ILE A 195 6.07 16.86 2.47
C ILE A 195 6.54 18.20 3.06
N VAL A 196 7.66 18.23 3.77
CA VAL A 196 8.22 19.45 4.39
C VAL A 196 8.63 20.50 3.36
N LYS A 197 8.78 20.12 2.08
CA LYS A 197 9.03 21.08 1.01
C LYS A 197 7.83 21.98 0.68
N ILE A 198 6.64 21.64 1.16
CA ILE A 198 5.42 22.42 0.93
C ILE A 198 5.20 23.34 2.14
N GLU A 199 5.28 24.65 1.89
CA GLU A 199 5.03 25.66 2.92
C GLU A 199 3.59 25.59 3.41
N ASN A 200 3.38 25.70 4.73
CA ASN A 200 2.06 25.62 5.37
C ASN A 200 1.24 24.36 5.01
N PHE A 201 1.91 23.24 4.70
CA PHE A 201 1.26 22.00 4.25
C PHE A 201 0.06 21.56 5.09
N TYR A 202 0.16 21.64 6.42
CA TYR A 202 -0.93 21.26 7.32
C TYR A 202 -2.19 22.09 7.09
N ASP A 203 -2.04 23.42 6.99
CA ASP A 203 -3.16 24.33 6.79
C ASP A 203 -3.74 24.16 5.38
N SER A 204 -2.90 23.98 4.36
CA SER A 204 -3.33 23.68 2.99
C SER A 204 -4.09 22.36 2.92
N LEU A 205 -3.65 21.33 3.65
CA LEU A 205 -4.34 20.05 3.75
C LEU A 205 -5.71 20.16 4.42
N LEU A 206 -5.84 20.99 5.46
CA LEU A 206 -7.14 21.29 6.08
C LEU A 206 -8.08 22.00 5.10
N CYS A 207 -7.56 22.99 4.37
CA CYS A 207 -8.34 23.72 3.37
C CYS A 207 -8.81 22.78 2.25
N LEU A 208 -7.94 21.87 1.78
CA LEU A 208 -8.31 20.87 0.80
C LEU A 208 -9.37 19.90 1.33
N GLY A 209 -9.24 19.43 2.58
CA GLY A 209 -10.24 18.56 3.19
C GLY A 209 -11.61 19.24 3.31
N LYS A 210 -11.64 20.51 3.71
CA LYS A 210 -12.86 21.33 3.72
C LYS A 210 -13.47 21.46 2.32
N LYS A 211 -12.65 21.71 1.29
CA LYS A 211 -13.08 21.78 -0.11
C LYS A 211 -13.78 20.49 -0.56
N TYR A 212 -13.17 19.33 -0.26
CA TYR A 212 -13.72 18.02 -0.63
C TYR A 212 -15.00 17.67 0.13
N LEU A 213 -15.19 18.23 1.33
CA LEU A 213 -16.44 18.14 2.09
C LEU A 213 -17.53 19.12 1.63
N GLY A 214 -17.22 20.04 0.73
CA GLY A 214 -18.14 21.09 0.30
C GLY A 214 -18.39 22.18 1.37
N LEU A 215 -17.45 22.36 2.31
CA LEU A 215 -17.51 23.42 3.31
C LEU A 215 -17.14 24.77 2.69
N GLU A 216 -17.70 25.86 3.23
CA GLU A 216 -17.36 27.21 2.79
C GLU A 216 -15.89 27.55 3.11
N LEU A 217 -15.22 28.11 2.10
CA LEU A 217 -13.83 28.55 2.17
C LEU A 217 -13.74 30.03 1.78
N ASN A 218 -12.91 30.79 2.50
CA ASN A 218 -12.53 32.13 2.06
C ASN A 218 -11.53 32.06 0.88
N GLU A 219 -11.22 33.20 0.25
CA GLU A 219 -10.35 33.24 -0.94
C GLU A 219 -8.94 32.69 -0.67
N LYS A 220 -8.36 33.00 0.49
CA LYS A 220 -7.03 32.50 0.87
C LYS A 220 -7.04 30.98 1.10
N GLU A 221 -8.07 30.46 1.75
CA GLU A 221 -8.22 29.01 1.95
C GLU A 221 -8.44 28.28 0.61
N LYS A 222 -9.14 28.88 -0.35
CA LYS A 222 -9.31 28.32 -1.70
C LYS A 222 -7.97 28.21 -2.43
N GLU A 223 -7.16 29.27 -2.41
CA GLU A 223 -5.82 29.27 -3.02
C GLU A 223 -4.94 28.17 -2.42
N MET A 224 -4.89 28.07 -1.09
CA MET A 224 -4.13 27.02 -0.39
C MET A 224 -4.62 25.60 -0.71
N ALA A 225 -5.93 25.42 -0.90
CA ALA A 225 -6.50 24.13 -1.31
C ALA A 225 -6.13 23.81 -2.76
N ASP A 226 -6.22 24.77 -3.67
CA ASP A 226 -5.97 24.57 -5.10
C ASP A 226 -4.51 24.19 -5.39
N ASP A 227 -3.55 24.81 -4.69
CA ASP A 227 -2.12 24.46 -4.79
C ASP A 227 -1.87 22.98 -4.48
N LEU A 228 -2.57 22.45 -3.47
CA LEU A 228 -2.43 21.06 -3.03
C LEU A 228 -3.25 20.09 -3.92
N ASP A 229 -4.41 20.54 -4.40
CA ASP A 229 -5.32 19.78 -5.28
C ASP A 229 -4.64 19.41 -6.61
N ILE A 230 -3.74 20.26 -7.12
CA ILE A 230 -2.91 19.97 -8.30
C ILE A 230 -2.06 18.71 -8.08
N ILE A 231 -1.51 18.54 -6.87
CA ILE A 231 -0.68 17.36 -6.54
C ILE A 231 -1.57 16.11 -6.49
N VAL A 232 -2.76 16.21 -5.91
CA VAL A 232 -3.73 15.10 -5.83
C VAL A 232 -4.19 14.68 -7.23
N LYS A 233 -4.53 15.63 -8.11
CA LYS A 233 -4.98 15.32 -9.49
C LYS A 233 -3.89 14.72 -10.36
N ASN A 234 -2.62 15.01 -10.08
CA ASN A 234 -1.48 14.44 -10.77
C ASN A 234 -0.94 13.17 -10.09
N SER A 235 -1.57 12.74 -9.00
CA SER A 235 -1.25 11.48 -8.33
C SER A 235 -1.81 10.32 -9.16
N PRO A 236 -1.01 9.28 -9.47
CA PRO A 236 -1.58 8.08 -10.08
C PRO A 236 -2.62 7.50 -9.11
N SER A 237 -3.82 7.27 -9.61
CA SER A 237 -4.85 6.48 -8.93
C SER A 237 -4.26 5.11 -8.60
N ILE A 238 -4.14 4.81 -7.31
CA ILE A 238 -3.76 3.50 -6.78
C ILE A 238 -4.90 2.53 -7.05
#